data_AF-A0A0B7HUR0-F1
#
_entry.id   AF-A0A0B7HUR0-F1
#
_cell.length_a   1.000
_cell.length_b   1.000
_cell.length_c   1.000
_cell.angle_alpha   90.00
_cell.angle_beta   90.00
_cell.angle_gamma   90.00
#
_symmetry.space_group_name_H-M   'P 1'
#
loop_
_entity.id
_entity.type
_entity.pdbx_description
1 polymer ?
#
loop_
_entity_poly.entity_id
_entity_poly.type
_entity_poly.pdbx_seq_one_letter_code
_entity_poly.pdbx_strand_id
1 'polypeptide(L)'
;MASSSPKRISHKQRQESLESYQEAFLLPHKIIDRKATYLSRSTWERLEFVVRRLGDYGANVSSFLECIALRHLEEYSEDIERWRKL
;
A
#
# COMPACT_ATOMS: atom_id res chain seq x y z
N MET A 1 16.19 -14.90 -25.85
CA MET A 1 14.93 -14.64 -25.11
C MET A 1 14.95 -15.54 -23.89
N ALA A 2 15.23 -14.99 -22.70
CA ALA A 2 15.28 -15.80 -21.48
C ALA A 2 13.84 -16.15 -21.08
N SER A 3 13.47 -17.43 -21.20
CA SER A 3 12.23 -17.97 -20.66
C SER A 3 12.26 -17.82 -19.15
N SER A 4 11.52 -16.86 -18.60
CA SER A 4 11.29 -16.77 -17.15
C SER A 4 10.35 -17.91 -16.76
N SER A 5 10.91 -19.10 -16.51
CA SER A 5 10.19 -20.18 -15.85
C SER A 5 9.57 -19.62 -14.56
N PRO A 6 8.30 -19.90 -14.25
CA PRO A 6 7.67 -19.38 -13.05
C PRO A 6 8.46 -19.86 -11.84
N LYS A 7 9.20 -18.94 -11.20
CA LYS A 7 9.98 -19.25 -10.00
C LYS A 7 9.00 -19.70 -8.93
N ARG A 8 9.11 -20.97 -8.51
CA ARG A 8 8.31 -21.52 -7.42
C ARG A 8 8.74 -20.82 -6.13
N ILE A 9 7.99 -19.80 -5.74
CA ILE A 9 8.22 -19.05 -4.49
C ILE A 9 7.94 -20.01 -3.32
N SER A 10 8.94 -20.21 -2.46
CA SER A 10 8.81 -21.03 -1.25
C SER A 10 7.82 -20.40 -0.26
N HIS A 11 7.29 -21.20 0.66
CA HIS A 11 6.41 -20.70 1.72
C HIS A 11 7.10 -19.60 2.55
N LYS A 12 8.39 -19.76 2.85
CA LYS A 12 9.20 -18.77 3.58
C LYS A 12 9.26 -17.44 2.84
N GLN A 13 9.53 -17.46 1.53
CA GLN A 13 9.57 -16.24 0.72
C GLN A 13 8.20 -15.56 0.60
N ARG A 14 7.10 -16.32 0.61
CA ARG A 14 5.74 -15.74 0.66
C ARG A 14 5.49 -15.03 1.99
N GLN A 15 5.91 -15.66 3.09
CA GLN A 15 5.81 -15.08 4.42
C GLN A 15 6.64 -13.79 4.54
N GLU A 16 7.90 -13.81 4.10
CA GLU A 16 8.77 -12.61 4.06
C GLU A 16 8.15 -11.50 3.20
N SER A 17 7.54 -11.84 2.06
CA SER A 17 6.85 -10.85 1.21
C SER A 17 5.59 -10.28 1.86
N LEU A 18 4.89 -11.07 2.67
CA LEU A 18 3.72 -10.64 3.42
C LEU A 18 4.12 -9.71 4.56
N GLU A 19 5.14 -10.08 5.34
CA GLU A 19 5.67 -9.26 6.44
C GLU A 19 6.14 -7.89 5.92
N SER A 20 6.92 -7.87 4.84
CA SER A 20 7.34 -6.62 4.21
C SER A 20 6.14 -5.78 3.75
N TYR A 21 5.10 -6.39 3.18
CA TYR A 21 3.89 -5.68 2.79
C TYR A 21 3.15 -5.10 4.02
N GLN A 22 3.01 -5.88 5.09
CA GLN A 22 2.36 -5.46 6.32
C GLN A 22 3.08 -4.30 7.00
N GLU A 23 4.41 -4.39 7.14
CA GLU A 23 5.24 -3.31 7.67
C GLU A 23 5.11 -2.04 6.83
N ALA A 24 5.10 -2.20 5.51
CA ALA A 24 5.15 -1.07 4.60
C ALA A 24 3.80 -0.37 4.44
N PHE A 25 2.67 -1.04 4.68
CA PHE A 25 1.34 -0.50 4.35
C PHE A 25 0.29 -0.63 5.46
N LEU A 26 0.42 -1.60 6.36
CA LEU A 26 -0.64 -1.97 7.30
C LEU A 26 -0.31 -1.65 8.76
N LEU A 27 0.83 -1.01 9.03
CA LEU A 27 1.08 -0.43 10.35
C LEU A 27 0.12 0.73 10.64
N PRO A 28 -0.37 0.85 11.89
CA PRO A 28 -1.19 1.99 12.29
C PRO A 28 -0.44 3.32 12.07
N HIS A 29 -0.95 4.13 11.14
CA HIS A 29 -0.41 5.46 10.87
C HIS A 29 -1.22 6.53 11.60
N LYS A 30 -0.55 7.38 12.38
CA LYS A 30 -1.21 8.48 13.10
C LYS A 30 -1.41 9.67 12.15
N ILE A 31 -2.61 9.78 11.60
CA ILE A 31 -2.99 10.92 10.76
C ILE A 31 -3.46 12.07 11.65
N ILE A 32 -2.71 13.18 11.60
CA ILE A 32 -3.00 14.46 12.24
C ILE A 32 -3.64 15.39 11.19
N ASP A 33 -4.55 16.29 11.61
CA ASP A 33 -5.22 17.25 10.72
C ASP A 33 -5.92 16.62 9.51
N ARG A 34 -6.59 15.49 9.77
CA ARG A 34 -7.24 14.62 8.79
C ARG A 34 -8.09 15.42 7.79
N LYS A 35 -7.93 15.09 6.52
CA LYS A 35 -8.83 15.52 5.43
C LYS A 35 -9.70 14.35 5.00
N ALA A 36 -10.98 14.61 4.73
CA ALA A 36 -11.87 13.59 4.19
C ALA A 36 -11.62 13.40 2.70
N THR A 37 -11.54 12.15 2.26
CA THR A 37 -11.38 11.77 0.85
C THR A 37 -12.57 10.92 0.43
N TYR A 38 -13.14 11.21 -0.73
CA TYR A 38 -14.21 10.41 -1.30
C TYR A 38 -13.63 9.26 -2.12
N LEU A 39 -14.18 8.06 -1.91
CA LEU A 39 -13.85 6.87 -2.68
C LEU A 39 -15.13 6.30 -3.27
N SER A 40 -15.02 5.63 -4.41
CA SER A 40 -16.09 4.75 -4.87
C SER A 40 -16.32 3.65 -3.83
N ARG A 41 -17.56 3.17 -3.70
CA ARG A 41 -17.89 2.03 -2.83
C ARG A 41 -16.98 0.83 -3.12
N SER A 42 -16.81 0.48 -4.39
CA SER A 42 -15.98 -0.65 -4.80
C SER A 42 -14.50 -0.49 -4.45
N THR A 43 -13.96 0.73 -4.51
CA THR A 43 -12.58 1.00 -4.08
C THR A 43 -12.47 0.84 -2.58
N TRP A 44 -13.43 1.38 -1.84
CA TRP A 44 -13.47 1.28 -0.39
C TRP A 44 -13.53 -0.21 0.04
N GLU A 45 -14.51 -0.98 -0.43
CA GLU A 45 -14.64 -2.40 -0.08
C GLU A 45 -13.37 -3.23 -0.35
N ARG A 46 -12.61 -2.90 -1.40
CA ARG A 46 -11.31 -3.55 -1.68
C ARG A 46 -10.24 -3.19 -0.66
N LEU A 47 -10.12 -1.92 -0.27
CA LEU A 47 -9.20 -1.50 0.79
C LEU A 47 -9.59 -2.13 2.13
N GLU A 48 -10.89 -2.22 2.42
CA GLU A 48 -11.41 -2.83 3.65
C GLU A 48 -11.02 -4.30 3.73
N PHE A 49 -11.22 -5.01 2.62
CA PHE A 49 -10.89 -6.42 2.52
C PHE A 49 -9.41 -6.67 2.82
N VAL A 50 -8.51 -5.84 2.26
CA VAL A 50 -7.06 -5.95 2.52
C VAL A 50 -6.77 -5.75 4.00
N VAL A 51 -7.26 -4.68 4.60
CA VAL A 51 -7.00 -4.38 6.01
C VAL A 51 -7.57 -5.46 6.93
N ARG A 52 -8.78 -5.97 6.67
CA ARG A 52 -9.40 -7.03 7.47
C ARG A 52 -8.70 -8.38 7.35
N ARG A 53 -8.03 -8.65 6.23
CA ARG A 53 -7.41 -9.96 5.96
C ARG A 53 -5.93 -10.00 6.29
N LEU A 54 -5.24 -8.89 6.11
CA LEU A 54 -3.79 -8.83 6.22
C LEU A 54 -3.34 -7.86 7.34
N GLY A 55 -4.21 -7.02 7.87
CA GLY A 55 -3.87 -6.09 8.93
C GLY A 55 -3.93 -6.71 10.32
N ASP A 56 -3.03 -6.27 11.19
CA ASP A 56 -3.04 -6.60 12.61
C ASP A 56 -3.90 -5.61 13.42
N TYR A 57 -3.84 -5.71 14.74
CA TYR A 57 -4.58 -4.83 15.64
C TYR A 57 -4.27 -3.34 15.39
N GLY A 58 -5.31 -2.56 15.08
CA GLY A 58 -5.20 -1.12 14.82
C GLY A 58 -5.00 -0.75 13.36
N ALA A 59 -4.78 -1.71 12.46
CA ALA A 59 -4.81 -1.48 11.03
C ALA A 59 -6.21 -0.98 10.64
N ASN A 60 -6.25 0.14 9.92
CA ASN A 60 -7.48 0.72 9.44
C ASN A 60 -7.26 1.30 8.04
N VAL A 61 -8.35 1.67 7.39
CA VAL A 61 -8.30 2.01 5.98
C VAL A 61 -7.77 3.40 5.76
N SER A 62 -8.03 4.32 6.68
CA SER A 62 -7.41 5.64 6.60
C SER A 62 -5.88 5.52 6.69
N SER A 63 -5.35 4.74 7.63
CA SER A 63 -3.90 4.54 7.72
C SER A 63 -3.34 3.79 6.52
N PHE A 64 -4.03 2.77 6.02
CA PHE A 64 -3.59 2.04 4.83
C PHE A 64 -3.55 2.94 3.59
N LEU A 65 -4.61 3.73 3.39
CA LEU A 65 -4.69 4.69 2.28
C LEU A 65 -3.60 5.76 2.39
N GLU A 66 -3.34 6.27 3.60
CA GLU A 66 -2.26 7.22 3.85
C GLU A 66 -0.90 6.63 3.45
N CYS A 67 -0.59 5.39 3.87
CA CYS A 67 0.65 4.72 3.52
C CYS A 67 0.81 4.50 2.00
N ILE A 68 -0.28 4.16 1.29
CA ILE A 68 -0.28 4.07 -0.17
C ILE A 68 0.04 5.44 -0.79
N ALA A 69 -0.64 6.50 -0.33
CA ALA A 69 -0.45 7.84 -0.86
C ALA A 69 0.98 8.33 -0.62
N LEU A 70 1.52 8.15 0.59
CA LEU A 70 2.90 8.51 0.93
C LEU A 70 3.91 7.77 0.06
N ARG A 71 3.77 6.44 -0.10
CA ARG A 71 4.67 5.66 -0.96
C ARG A 71 4.63 6.12 -2.40
N HIS A 72 3.44 6.40 -2.93
CA HIS A 72 3.29 6.93 -4.28
C HIS A 72 3.96 8.31 -4.41
N LEU A 73 3.74 9.21 -3.46
CA LEU A 73 4.34 10.54 -3.49
C LEU A 73 5.87 10.49 -3.37
N GLU A 74 6.40 9.57 -2.56
CA GLU A 74 7.85 9.36 -2.43
C GLU A 74 8.45 8.82 -3.74
N GLU A 75 7.89 7.73 -4.27
CA GLU A 75 8.36 7.05 -5.49
C GLU A 75 8.36 7.97 -6.71
N TYR A 76 7.34 8.83 -6.85
CA TYR A 76 7.16 9.70 -8.02
C TYR A 76 7.53 11.16 -7.76
N SER A 77 8.13 11.49 -6.61
CA SER A 77 8.43 12.87 -6.20
C SER A 77 9.20 13.68 -7.26
N GLU A 78 10.28 13.11 -7.81
CA GLU A 78 11.07 13.76 -8.86
C GLU A 78 10.30 13.96 -10.15
N ASP A 79 9.55 12.94 -10.58
CA ASP A 79 8.79 12.98 -11.82
C ASP A 79 7.63 13.98 -11.74
N ILE A 80 6.93 14.03 -10.59
CA ILE A 80 5.90 15.02 -10.31
C ILE A 80 6.47 16.44 -10.41
N GLU A 81 7.64 16.70 -9.84
CA GLU A 81 8.29 18.02 -9.89
C GLU A 81 8.79 18.38 -11.30
N ARG A 82 9.19 17.39 -12.11
CA ARG A 82 9.50 17.59 -13.53
C ARG A 82 8.25 17.95 -14.32
N TRP A 83 7.16 17.20 -14.16
CA TRP A 83 5.90 17.43 -14.89
C TRP A 83 5.24 18.75 -14.51
N ARG A 84 5.39 19.20 -13.27
CA ARG A 84 4.86 20.50 -12.81
C ARG A 84 5.42 21.70 -13.61
N LYS A 85 6.61 21.57 -14.19
CA LYS A 85 7.31 22.64 -14.93
C LYS A 85 7.01 22.66 -16.42
N LEU A 86 6.21 21.70 -16.91
CA LEU A 86 5.69 21.67 -18.27
C LEU A 86 4.46 22.58 -18.39
#